data_AF-A0A958APG7-F1
#
_entry.id   AF-A0A958APG7-F1
#
_cell.length_a   1.000
_cell.length_b   1.000
_cell.length_c   1.000
_cell.angle_alpha   90.00
_cell.angle_beta   90.00
_cell.angle_gamma   90.00
#
_symmetry.space_group_name_H-M   'P 1'
#
loop_
_entity.id
_entity.type
_entity.pdbx_description
1 polymer ?
#
loop_
_entity_poly.entity_id
_entity_poly.type
_entity_poly.pdbx_seq_one_letter_code
_entity_poly.pdbx_strand_id
1 'polypeptide(L)'
;PLSLWQADQRYDDRRLFVIDDPTVTGKAYFEIGLYRMRQDDIARINIIDGNGNVAGNQVTFGASWIGAPPPPHALASFRPLHVHFAEQVELVGWRWLPPAADSDQLQVALWWRALDRMPTAYTSFVHLLDPAQTIVAQGDQPPGGVENPTSLWAPGEEVTTHYQLAVPADVKLAELVLRIGLYEPVSTHQLPVTDSGTLPAVPENQTYILLPLE
;
A
#
# COMPACT_ATOMS: atom_id res chain seq x y z
N PRO A 1 32.41 3.81 -19.93
CA PRO A 1 31.23 3.84 -20.84
C PRO A 1 30.82 2.40 -21.15
N LEU A 2 29.53 2.12 -21.27
CA LEU A 2 29.04 0.76 -21.57
C LEU A 2 29.59 0.21 -22.90
N SER A 3 30.04 1.08 -23.81
CA SER A 3 30.69 0.72 -25.08
C SER A 3 32.02 -0.06 -24.94
N LEU A 4 32.57 -0.19 -23.74
CA LEU A 4 33.81 -0.93 -23.47
C LEU A 4 33.55 -2.28 -22.80
N TRP A 5 32.31 -2.61 -22.50
CA TRP A 5 31.96 -3.84 -21.80
C TRP A 5 31.94 -5.02 -22.76
N GLN A 6 32.34 -6.19 -22.25
CA GLN A 6 32.19 -7.46 -22.97
C GLN A 6 30.83 -8.09 -22.67
N ALA A 7 30.38 -8.98 -23.57
CA ALA A 7 29.18 -9.76 -23.35
C ALA A 7 29.26 -10.53 -22.02
N ASP A 8 28.14 -10.55 -21.28
CA ASP A 8 27.98 -11.18 -19.96
C ASP A 8 28.90 -10.66 -18.84
N GLN A 9 29.65 -9.58 -19.09
CA GLN A 9 30.48 -8.97 -18.08
C GLN A 9 29.62 -8.26 -17.02
N ARG A 10 29.92 -8.53 -15.75
CA ARG A 10 29.26 -7.90 -14.60
C ARG A 10 30.21 -6.88 -13.96
N TYR A 11 29.68 -5.72 -13.60
CA TYR A 11 30.38 -4.71 -12.80
C TYR A 11 29.55 -4.36 -11.57
N ASP A 12 30.24 -4.17 -10.45
CA ASP A 12 29.66 -3.57 -9.24
C ASP A 12 29.64 -2.04 -9.44
N ASP A 13 28.46 -1.44 -9.61
CA ASP A 13 28.25 0.01 -9.63
C ASP A 13 27.77 0.46 -8.24
N ARG A 14 28.59 1.26 -7.56
CA ARG A 14 28.27 1.83 -6.25
C ARG A 14 28.15 3.34 -6.37
N ARG A 15 26.99 3.86 -5.97
CA ARG A 15 26.72 5.30 -5.93
C ARG A 15 26.47 5.75 -4.51
N LEU A 16 27.08 6.87 -4.15
CA LEU A 16 26.82 7.58 -2.91
C LEU A 16 25.91 8.76 -3.24
N PHE A 17 24.76 8.81 -2.57
CA PHE A 17 23.84 9.93 -2.65
C PHE A 17 24.03 10.78 -1.40
N VAL A 18 24.33 12.06 -1.59
CA VAL A 18 24.35 13.03 -0.50
C VAL A 18 22.93 13.56 -0.33
N ILE A 19 22.39 13.40 0.88
CA ILE A 19 21.14 14.05 1.26
C ILE A 19 21.57 15.38 1.90
N ASP A 20 21.43 16.47 1.14
CA ASP A 20 21.97 17.78 1.51
C ASP A 20 21.30 18.35 2.77
N ASP A 21 20.06 17.95 3.06
CA ASP A 21 19.33 18.30 4.27
C ASP A 21 19.08 17.05 5.13
N PRO A 22 19.84 16.84 6.22
CA PRO A 22 19.70 15.66 7.08
C PRO A 22 18.39 15.65 7.88
N THR A 23 17.59 16.72 7.81
CA THR A 23 16.25 16.76 8.40
C THR A 23 15.19 16.18 7.47
N VAL A 24 15.53 15.95 6.19
CA VAL A 24 14.67 15.19 5.26
C VAL A 24 14.51 13.79 5.82
N THR A 25 13.28 13.48 6.20
CA THR A 25 12.88 12.16 6.64
C THR A 25 11.69 11.71 5.81
N GLY A 26 11.62 10.42 5.50
CA GLY A 26 10.54 9.89 4.68
C GLY A 26 10.97 8.72 3.82
N LYS A 27 10.04 8.22 3.01
CA LYS A 27 10.34 7.19 2.02
C LYS A 27 10.93 7.83 0.77
N ALA A 28 12.01 7.25 0.29
CA ALA A 28 12.57 7.56 -1.02
C ALA A 28 12.66 6.29 -1.85
N TYR A 29 12.55 6.45 -3.16
CA TYR A 29 12.70 5.38 -4.13
C TYR A 29 13.93 5.66 -4.97
N PHE A 30 14.62 4.60 -5.36
CA PHE A 30 15.72 4.73 -6.31
C PHE A 30 15.21 4.37 -7.69
N GLU A 31 15.41 5.25 -8.65
CA GLU A 31 15.19 4.95 -10.06
C GLU A 31 16.54 4.78 -10.74
N ILE A 32 16.72 3.66 -11.44
CA ILE A 32 17.89 3.40 -12.26
C ILE A 32 17.44 3.28 -13.72
N GLY A 33 17.93 4.20 -14.54
CA GLY A 33 17.77 4.16 -16.00
C GLY A 33 19.13 4.35 -16.67
N LEU A 34 19.25 3.83 -17.89
CA LEU A 34 20.42 4.05 -18.73
C LEU A 34 20.11 5.14 -19.74
N TYR A 35 21.08 6.03 -19.95
CA TYR A 35 21.00 7.07 -20.97
C TYR A 35 21.98 6.77 -22.11
N ARG A 36 21.52 6.98 -23.34
CA ARG A 36 22.35 7.13 -24.52
C ARG A 36 22.62 8.61 -24.70
N MET A 37 23.86 9.02 -24.48
CA MET A 37 24.32 10.38 -24.69
C MET A 37 25.00 10.49 -26.05
N ARG A 38 24.56 11.45 -26.86
CA ARG A 38 25.18 11.95 -28.09
C ARG A 38 25.41 13.46 -27.93
N GLN A 39 26.21 14.04 -28.80
CA GLN A 39 26.68 15.42 -28.68
C GLN A 39 25.52 16.44 -28.50
N ASP A 40 24.36 16.19 -29.13
CA ASP A 40 23.18 17.05 -29.07
C ASP A 40 21.90 16.32 -28.60
N ASP A 41 21.99 15.08 -28.10
CA ASP A 41 20.83 14.26 -27.73
C ASP A 41 21.11 13.36 -26.53
N ILE A 42 20.21 13.37 -25.55
CA ILE A 42 20.22 12.47 -24.40
C ILE A 42 18.90 11.73 -24.39
N ALA A 43 18.94 10.43 -24.70
CA ALA A 43 17.76 9.58 -24.73
C ALA A 43 17.87 8.47 -23.68
N ARG A 44 16.78 8.16 -22.98
CA ARG A 44 16.72 6.95 -22.15
C ARG A 44 16.70 5.70 -23.01
N ILE A 45 17.35 4.64 -22.53
CA ILE A 45 17.39 3.33 -23.17
C ILE A 45 16.24 2.49 -22.63
N ASN A 46 15.51 1.82 -23.52
CA ASN A 46 14.46 0.89 -23.14
C ASN A 46 15.05 -0.37 -22.49
N ILE A 47 14.39 -0.83 -21.44
CA ILE A 47 14.57 -2.16 -20.87
C ILE A 47 13.75 -3.12 -21.72
N ILE A 48 14.37 -4.23 -22.12
CA ILE A 48 13.74 -5.25 -22.95
C ILE A 48 13.54 -6.51 -22.10
N ASP A 49 12.34 -7.09 -22.11
CA ASP A 49 12.05 -8.34 -21.41
C ASP A 49 12.67 -9.56 -22.12
N GLY A 50 12.55 -10.75 -21.52
CA GLY A 50 13.05 -12.00 -22.10
C GLY A 50 12.38 -12.41 -23.41
N ASN A 51 11.25 -11.78 -23.78
CA ASN A 51 10.51 -12.03 -25.02
C ASN A 51 10.82 -10.97 -26.10
N GLY A 52 11.64 -9.97 -25.81
CA GLY A 52 12.00 -8.91 -26.75
C GLY A 52 11.09 -7.67 -26.70
N ASN A 53 10.13 -7.59 -25.77
CA ASN A 53 9.24 -6.43 -25.65
C ASN A 53 9.85 -5.33 -24.79
N VAL A 54 9.47 -4.08 -25.03
CA VAL A 54 9.83 -2.96 -24.15
C VAL A 54 9.09 -3.11 -22.81
N ALA A 55 9.85 -3.34 -21.74
CA ALA A 55 9.36 -3.49 -20.37
C ALA A 55 9.38 -2.17 -19.57
N GLY A 56 9.97 -1.11 -20.14
CA GLY A 56 10.12 0.20 -19.49
C GLY A 56 11.38 0.90 -19.97
N ASN A 57 11.77 1.98 -19.29
CA ASN A 57 13.05 2.68 -19.53
C ASN A 57 13.81 3.02 -18.24
N GLN A 58 13.34 2.48 -17.11
CA GLN A 58 13.95 2.57 -15.79
C GLN A 58 13.46 1.40 -14.91
N VAL A 59 14.23 1.09 -13.88
CA VAL A 59 13.82 0.21 -12.78
C VAL A 59 13.70 1.06 -11.52
N THR A 60 12.56 0.96 -10.84
CA THR A 60 12.36 1.58 -9.53
C THR A 60 12.59 0.53 -8.44
N PHE A 61 13.43 0.85 -7.48
CA PHE A 61 13.67 0.05 -6.29
C PHE A 61 12.87 0.62 -5.12
N GLY A 62 12.29 -0.28 -4.33
CA GLY A 62 11.30 0.01 -3.31
C GLY A 62 11.74 1.02 -2.25
N ALA A 63 10.77 1.43 -1.43
CA ALA A 63 10.95 2.47 -0.43
C ALA A 63 12.14 2.17 0.50
N SER A 64 13.16 3.03 0.47
CA SER A 64 14.14 3.12 1.54
C SER A 64 13.77 4.28 2.44
N TRP A 65 13.75 4.03 3.75
CA TRP A 65 13.54 5.11 4.70
C TRP A 65 14.80 5.97 4.78
N ILE A 66 14.65 7.27 4.52
CA ILE A 66 15.67 8.27 4.78
C ILE A 66 15.48 8.78 6.21
N GLY A 67 16.53 8.66 7.04
CA GLY A 67 16.51 9.03 8.45
C GLY A 67 16.03 7.90 9.38
N ALA A 68 15.51 8.24 10.57
CA ALA A 68 14.89 7.26 11.45
C ALA A 68 13.44 7.01 11.00
N PRO A 69 12.99 5.74 10.85
CA PRO A 69 11.58 5.46 10.59
C PRO A 69 10.72 6.09 11.69
N PRO A 70 9.48 6.51 11.41
CA PRO A 70 8.57 6.93 12.45
C PRO A 70 8.53 5.81 13.49
N PRO A 71 8.57 6.14 14.78
CA PRO A 71 8.45 5.13 15.81
C PRO A 71 7.19 4.31 15.49
N PRO A 72 7.26 2.96 15.59
CA PRO A 72 6.10 2.12 15.33
C PRO A 72 4.94 2.68 16.12
N HIS A 73 3.91 3.21 15.44
CA HIS A 73 2.71 3.69 16.12
C HIS A 73 2.25 2.54 17.00
N ALA A 74 2.20 2.75 18.33
CA ALA A 74 2.18 1.68 19.32
C ALA A 74 1.29 0.51 18.88
N LEU A 75 1.92 -0.54 18.33
CA LEU A 75 1.25 -1.69 17.74
C LEU A 75 0.28 -2.34 18.74
N ALA A 76 0.57 -2.16 20.03
CA ALA A 76 -0.27 -2.52 21.17
C ALA A 76 -1.68 -1.90 21.18
N SER A 77 -1.96 -0.88 20.37
CA SER A 77 -3.29 -0.25 20.28
C SER A 77 -4.21 -0.84 19.20
N PHE A 78 -3.67 -1.67 18.31
CA PHE A 78 -4.45 -2.34 17.27
C PHE A 78 -5.04 -3.65 17.79
N ARG A 79 -6.27 -3.95 17.35
CA ARG A 79 -6.86 -5.29 17.48
C ARG A 79 -6.21 -6.17 16.39
N PRO A 80 -5.50 -7.25 16.75
CA PRO A 80 -4.90 -8.16 15.77
C PRO A 80 -5.97 -8.81 14.89
N LEU A 81 -5.62 -9.09 13.63
CA LEU A 81 -6.54 -9.67 12.65
C LEU A 81 -5.89 -10.71 11.74
N HIS A 82 -4.69 -10.41 11.20
CA HIS A 82 -3.91 -11.32 10.34
C HIS A 82 -4.69 -11.87 9.12
N VAL A 83 -5.50 -11.04 8.46
CA VAL A 83 -6.25 -11.43 7.25
C VAL A 83 -5.37 -11.25 6.02
N HIS A 84 -5.35 -12.23 5.11
CA HIS A 84 -4.61 -12.13 3.85
C HIS A 84 -5.54 -11.83 2.68
N PHE A 85 -5.20 -10.78 1.93
CA PHE A 85 -5.82 -10.43 0.65
C PHE A 85 -4.90 -10.87 -0.48
N ALA A 86 -5.34 -11.90 -1.19
CA ALA A 86 -4.47 -12.75 -1.98
C ALA A 86 -3.25 -13.21 -1.16
N GLU A 87 -2.25 -13.80 -1.82
CA GLU A 87 -0.97 -14.13 -1.17
C GLU A 87 0.00 -12.93 -1.16
N GLN A 88 -0.52 -11.69 -1.21
CA GLN A 88 0.28 -10.48 -1.47
C GLN A 88 0.29 -9.48 -0.31
N VAL A 89 -0.85 -9.29 0.37
CA VAL A 89 -1.00 -8.27 1.43
C VAL A 89 -1.72 -8.86 2.62
N GLU A 90 -1.22 -8.55 3.81
CA GLU A 90 -1.85 -8.88 5.07
C GLU A 90 -2.41 -7.61 5.72
N LEU A 91 -3.65 -7.67 6.18
CA LEU A 91 -4.21 -6.77 7.17
C LEU A 91 -3.89 -7.32 8.57
N VAL A 92 -2.79 -6.84 9.13
CA VAL A 92 -2.23 -7.31 10.40
C VAL A 92 -3.16 -6.98 11.56
N GLY A 93 -3.74 -5.78 11.54
CA GLY A 93 -4.67 -5.36 12.58
C GLY A 93 -5.42 -4.08 12.23
N TRP A 94 -6.35 -3.72 13.09
CA TRP A 94 -7.20 -2.55 12.89
C TRP A 94 -7.55 -1.88 14.23
N ARG A 95 -7.94 -0.61 14.16
CA ARG A 95 -8.42 0.17 15.31
C ARG A 95 -9.48 1.15 14.82
N TRP A 96 -10.43 1.47 15.67
CA TRP A 96 -11.36 2.57 15.42
C TRP A 96 -11.53 3.45 16.67
N LEU A 97 -11.94 4.71 16.47
CA LEU A 97 -12.35 5.63 17.52
C LEU A 97 -13.67 6.29 17.13
N PRO A 98 -14.66 6.37 18.03
CA PRO A 98 -15.91 7.07 17.74
C PRO A 98 -15.65 8.55 17.44
N PRO A 99 -16.60 9.23 16.77
CA PRO A 99 -16.54 10.67 16.63
C PRO A 99 -16.36 11.38 17.97
N ALA A 100 -15.50 12.41 18.01
CA ALA A 100 -15.34 13.26 19.18
C ALA A 100 -16.59 14.14 19.38
N ALA A 101 -16.76 14.75 20.55
CA ALA A 101 -17.95 15.56 20.86
C ALA A 101 -18.25 16.67 19.83
N ASP A 102 -17.21 17.26 19.22
CA ASP A 102 -17.31 18.34 18.24
C ASP A 102 -17.00 17.87 16.80
N SER A 103 -17.14 16.57 16.51
CA SER A 103 -16.85 15.99 15.20
C SER A 103 -17.84 14.88 14.86
N ASP A 104 -18.12 14.72 13.56
CA ASP A 104 -18.90 13.61 12.99
C ASP A 104 -18.00 12.51 12.41
N GLN A 105 -16.68 12.60 12.60
CA GLN A 105 -15.71 11.72 11.96
C GLN A 105 -15.41 10.47 12.80
N LEU A 106 -15.90 9.32 12.35
CA LEU A 106 -15.41 8.01 12.80
C LEU A 106 -14.01 7.81 12.24
N GLN A 107 -13.05 7.56 13.14
CA GLN A 107 -11.67 7.31 12.74
C GLN A 107 -11.44 5.82 12.64
N VAL A 108 -10.92 5.35 11.50
CA VAL A 108 -10.51 3.95 11.31
C VAL A 108 -9.04 3.92 10.91
N ALA A 109 -8.25 3.09 11.58
CA ALA A 109 -6.85 2.85 11.25
C ALA A 109 -6.66 1.38 10.88
N LEU A 110 -6.02 1.14 9.74
CA LEU A 110 -5.72 -0.20 9.23
C LEU A 110 -4.20 -0.37 9.17
N TRP A 111 -3.70 -1.47 9.72
CA TRP A 111 -2.27 -1.80 9.72
C TRP A 111 -2.02 -2.95 8.77
N TRP A 112 -1.25 -2.65 7.72
CA TRP A 112 -0.97 -3.54 6.62
C TRP A 112 0.48 -4.01 6.63
N ARG A 113 0.72 -5.19 6.06
CA ARG A 113 2.05 -5.74 5.79
C ARG A 113 2.11 -6.32 4.37
N ALA A 114 3.17 -6.01 3.64
CA ALA A 114 3.46 -6.71 2.37
C ALA A 114 3.92 -8.14 2.66
N LEU A 115 3.28 -9.12 2.03
CA LEU A 115 3.74 -10.53 2.07
C LEU A 115 4.74 -10.81 0.95
N ASP A 116 4.55 -10.18 -0.21
CA ASP A 116 5.44 -10.26 -1.37
C ASP A 116 5.48 -8.91 -2.12
N ARG A 117 6.34 -8.82 -3.15
CA ARG A 117 6.35 -7.71 -4.09
C ARG A 117 5.07 -7.70 -4.91
N MET A 118 4.44 -6.53 -4.97
CA MET A 118 3.24 -6.31 -5.77
C MET A 118 3.59 -5.54 -7.03
N PRO A 119 3.21 -6.00 -8.23
CA PRO A 119 3.38 -5.20 -9.45
C PRO A 119 2.30 -4.10 -9.57
N THR A 120 1.21 -4.21 -8.82
CA THR A 120 0.03 -3.36 -8.92
C THR A 120 -0.07 -2.42 -7.71
N ALA A 121 -0.43 -1.16 -7.98
CA ALA A 121 -0.79 -0.18 -6.96
C ALA A 121 -2.27 -0.33 -6.60
N TYR A 122 -2.56 -1.01 -5.49
CA TYR A 122 -3.91 -1.28 -5.01
C TYR A 122 -4.47 -0.11 -4.19
N THR A 123 -5.80 -0.01 -4.19
CA THR A 123 -6.57 0.91 -3.35
C THR A 123 -7.33 0.10 -2.30
N SER A 124 -7.24 0.50 -1.03
CA SER A 124 -8.09 -0.06 0.03
C SER A 124 -9.35 0.77 0.21
N PHE A 125 -10.48 0.09 0.32
CA PHE A 125 -11.76 0.71 0.66
C PHE A 125 -12.19 0.35 2.08
N VAL A 126 -12.85 1.30 2.74
CA VAL A 126 -13.53 1.12 4.02
C VAL A 126 -14.92 1.69 3.87
N HIS A 127 -15.94 0.83 3.91
CA HIS A 127 -17.33 1.25 3.86
C HIS A 127 -17.99 0.98 5.20
N LEU A 128 -18.69 1.97 5.75
CA LEU A 128 -19.52 1.83 6.93
C LEU A 128 -20.93 1.47 6.47
N LEU A 129 -21.44 0.33 6.92
CA LEU A 129 -22.74 -0.22 6.50
C LEU A 129 -23.73 -0.20 7.66
N ASP A 130 -24.99 0.11 7.34
CA ASP A 130 -26.13 -0.08 8.23
C ASP A 130 -26.65 -1.54 8.24
N PRO A 131 -27.61 -1.92 9.11
CA PRO A 131 -28.20 -3.26 9.13
C PRO A 131 -28.89 -3.68 7.83
N ALA A 132 -29.28 -2.73 6.98
CA ALA A 132 -29.84 -2.98 5.66
C ALA A 132 -28.77 -3.15 4.57
N GLN A 133 -27.48 -3.16 4.94
CA GLN A 133 -26.31 -3.19 4.07
C GLN A 133 -26.16 -1.97 3.15
N THR A 134 -26.76 -0.84 3.53
CA THR A 134 -26.58 0.44 2.86
C THR A 134 -25.28 1.08 3.33
N ILE A 135 -24.49 1.62 2.39
CA ILE A 135 -23.31 2.41 2.72
C ILE A 135 -23.76 3.75 3.29
N VAL A 136 -23.47 4.00 4.56
CA VAL A 136 -23.75 5.29 5.22
C VAL A 136 -22.56 6.25 5.17
N ALA A 137 -21.33 5.71 5.08
CA ALA A 137 -20.09 6.47 4.90
C ALA A 137 -19.04 5.57 4.24
N GLN A 138 -18.06 6.15 3.54
CA GLN A 138 -16.98 5.37 2.92
C GLN A 138 -15.72 6.19 2.71
N GLY A 139 -14.60 5.50 2.51
CA GLY A 139 -13.34 6.09 2.06
C GLY A 139 -12.50 5.09 1.29
N ASP A 140 -11.82 5.59 0.27
CA ASP A 140 -10.98 4.82 -0.65
C ASP A 140 -9.65 5.54 -0.81
N GLN A 141 -8.55 4.84 -0.59
CA GLN A 141 -7.21 5.39 -0.81
C GLN A 141 -6.16 4.28 -0.88
N PRO A 142 -5.00 4.53 -1.52
CA PRO A 142 -3.87 3.62 -1.42
C PRO A 142 -3.49 3.42 0.05
N PRO A 143 -3.20 2.18 0.50
CA PRO A 143 -2.85 1.92 1.89
C PRO A 143 -1.68 2.77 2.42
N GLY A 144 -0.66 3.04 1.59
CA GLY A 144 0.46 3.92 1.95
C GLY A 144 0.31 5.37 1.52
N GLY A 145 -0.88 5.77 1.07
CA GLY A 145 -1.10 7.06 0.44
C GLY A 145 -0.49 7.14 -0.97
N VAL A 146 -0.70 8.27 -1.63
CA VAL A 146 -0.27 8.49 -3.03
C VAL A 146 1.24 8.42 -3.20
N GLU A 147 2.01 8.75 -2.16
CA GLU A 147 3.48 8.75 -2.17
C GLU A 147 4.10 7.37 -1.88
N ASN A 148 3.31 6.39 -1.42
CA ASN A 148 3.77 5.02 -1.18
C ASN A 148 2.71 3.98 -1.60
N PRO A 149 2.40 3.91 -2.91
CA PRO A 149 1.51 2.88 -3.44
C PRO A 149 2.06 1.49 -3.16
N THR A 150 1.18 0.49 -3.07
CA THR A 150 1.55 -0.89 -2.74
C THR A 150 2.56 -1.51 -3.71
N SER A 151 2.61 -1.02 -4.96
CA SER A 151 3.60 -1.49 -5.96
C SER A 151 5.05 -1.17 -5.60
N LEU A 152 5.27 -0.27 -4.64
CA LEU A 152 6.60 0.11 -4.17
C LEU A 152 6.98 -0.51 -2.82
N TRP A 153 6.07 -1.29 -2.21
CA TRP A 153 6.31 -1.91 -0.92
C TRP A 153 7.33 -3.04 -1.04
N ALA A 154 8.29 -3.10 -0.12
CA ALA A 154 9.16 -4.25 0.02
C ALA A 154 8.44 -5.37 0.80
N PRO A 155 8.74 -6.66 0.55
CA PRO A 155 8.23 -7.75 1.39
C PRO A 155 8.56 -7.51 2.87
N GLY A 156 7.57 -7.68 3.75
CA GLY A 156 7.65 -7.40 5.18
C GLY A 156 7.48 -5.92 5.56
N GLU A 157 7.35 -5.01 4.59
CA GLU A 157 7.08 -3.60 4.86
C GLU A 157 5.71 -3.42 5.51
N GLU A 158 5.67 -2.63 6.57
CA GLU A 158 4.46 -2.34 7.32
C GLU A 158 4.03 -0.88 7.15
N VAL A 159 2.72 -0.68 6.99
CA VAL A 159 2.13 0.62 6.71
C VAL A 159 0.82 0.78 7.45
N THR A 160 0.58 1.96 8.03
CA THR A 160 -0.72 2.30 8.64
C THR A 160 -1.47 3.29 7.78
N THR A 161 -2.72 2.96 7.45
CA THR A 161 -3.66 3.82 6.73
C THR A 161 -4.69 4.39 7.68
N HIS A 162 -5.04 5.67 7.54
CA HIS A 162 -6.02 6.33 8.40
C HIS A 162 -7.20 6.85 7.57
N TYR A 163 -8.41 6.51 7.98
CA TYR A 163 -9.66 6.94 7.37
C TYR A 163 -10.44 7.82 8.35
N GLN A 164 -11.10 8.82 7.81
CA GLN A 164 -12.10 9.63 8.51
C GLN A 164 -13.41 9.47 7.75
N LEU A 165 -14.41 8.87 8.41
CA LEU A 165 -15.71 8.59 7.82
C LEU A 165 -16.74 9.48 8.49
N ALA A 166 -17.39 10.35 7.73
CA ALA A 166 -18.47 11.21 8.23
C ALA A 166 -19.71 10.38 8.54
N VAL A 167 -20.06 10.22 9.82
CA VAL A 167 -21.20 9.42 10.26
C VAL A 167 -22.39 10.33 10.60
N PRO A 168 -23.60 10.05 10.06
CA PRO A 168 -24.80 10.79 10.43
C PRO A 168 -25.12 10.67 11.93
N ALA A 169 -25.57 11.78 12.54
CA ALA A 169 -25.76 11.88 14.00
C ALA A 169 -26.89 11.01 14.57
N ASP A 170 -27.81 10.56 13.71
CA ASP A 170 -28.97 9.72 14.06
C ASP A 170 -28.67 8.22 14.05
N VAL A 171 -27.43 7.83 13.72
CA VAL A 171 -27.04 6.44 13.58
C VAL A 171 -26.33 5.93 14.83
N LYS A 172 -26.74 4.77 15.32
CA LYS A 172 -26.05 4.10 16.43
C LYS A 172 -24.88 3.28 15.90
N LEU A 173 -23.66 3.68 16.27
CA LEU A 173 -22.43 3.00 15.82
C LEU A 173 -22.41 1.49 16.09
N ALA A 174 -22.97 1.04 17.22
CA ALA A 174 -23.04 -0.37 17.59
C ALA A 174 -23.89 -1.23 16.65
N GLU A 175 -24.73 -0.61 15.81
CA GLU A 175 -25.55 -1.31 14.80
C GLU A 175 -24.84 -1.33 13.42
N LEU A 176 -23.66 -0.70 13.30
CA LEU A 176 -22.93 -0.58 12.05
C LEU A 176 -21.76 -1.56 11.95
N VAL A 177 -21.41 -1.89 10.71
CA VAL A 177 -20.27 -2.74 10.39
C VAL A 177 -19.36 -2.10 9.36
N LEU A 178 -18.05 -2.27 9.52
CA LEU A 178 -17.06 -1.88 8.51
C LEU A 178 -16.91 -3.01 7.50
N ARG A 179 -17.00 -2.68 6.22
CA ARG A 179 -16.63 -3.54 5.09
C ARG A 179 -15.31 -3.07 4.52
N ILE A 180 -14.31 -3.95 4.52
CA ILE A 180 -12.93 -3.61 4.16
C ILE A 180 -12.41 -4.56 3.08
N GLY A 181 -11.74 -4.02 2.07
CA GLY A 181 -11.05 -4.80 1.05
C GLY A 181 -10.07 -3.99 0.23
N LEU A 182 -9.44 -4.64 -0.74
CA LEU A 182 -8.48 -4.07 -1.68
C LEU A 182 -8.96 -4.28 -3.12
N TYR A 183 -8.65 -3.35 -4.01
CA TYR A 183 -8.91 -3.50 -5.45
C TYR A 183 -7.83 -2.87 -6.31
N GLU A 184 -7.71 -3.36 -7.55
CA GLU A 184 -6.95 -2.69 -8.59
C GLU A 184 -7.77 -1.51 -9.14
N PRO A 185 -7.26 -0.27 -9.12
CA PRO A 185 -8.05 0.92 -9.45
C PRO A 185 -8.50 1.00 -10.92
N VAL A 186 -7.78 0.35 -11.85
CA VAL A 186 -8.09 0.39 -13.28
C VAL A 186 -9.18 -0.61 -13.66
N SER A 187 -9.03 -1.88 -13.28
CA SER A 187 -10.02 -2.92 -13.60
C SER A 187 -11.16 -3.02 -12.59
N THR A 188 -11.02 -2.36 -11.43
CA THR A 188 -11.87 -2.46 -10.24
C THR A 188 -11.99 -3.88 -9.66
N HIS A 189 -11.10 -4.79 -10.08
CA HIS A 189 -11.02 -6.14 -9.56
C HIS A 189 -10.62 -6.12 -8.08
N GLN A 190 -11.47 -6.69 -7.22
CA GLN A 190 -11.20 -6.79 -5.79
C GLN A 190 -10.39 -8.04 -5.47
N LEU A 191 -9.47 -7.94 -4.52
CA LEU A 191 -8.62 -9.05 -4.12
C LEU A 191 -9.41 -10.04 -3.26
N PRO A 192 -9.27 -11.36 -3.49
CA PRO A 192 -9.91 -12.36 -2.65
C PRO A 192 -9.27 -12.40 -1.27
N VAL A 193 -10.05 -12.73 -0.24
CA VAL A 193 -9.56 -13.12 1.08
C VAL A 193 -9.11 -14.57 0.99
N THR A 194 -7.81 -14.84 1.12
CA THR A 194 -7.25 -16.20 1.06
C THR A 194 -6.96 -16.79 2.44
N ASP A 195 -6.80 -15.93 3.45
CA ASP A 195 -6.74 -16.33 4.86
C ASP A 195 -7.60 -15.36 5.68
N SER A 196 -8.51 -15.88 6.49
CA SER A 196 -9.37 -15.08 7.37
C SER A 196 -8.70 -14.72 8.70
N GLY A 197 -7.50 -15.23 8.98
CA GLY A 197 -6.74 -14.91 10.18
C GLY A 197 -7.52 -15.25 11.45
N THR A 198 -7.75 -14.25 12.30
CA THR A 198 -8.53 -14.41 13.53
C THR A 198 -10.04 -14.38 13.32
N LEU A 199 -10.52 -14.04 12.11
CA LEU A 199 -11.95 -14.05 11.80
C LEU A 199 -12.44 -15.49 11.53
N PRO A 200 -13.74 -15.75 11.71
CA PRO A 200 -14.36 -16.96 11.17
C PRO A 200 -14.07 -17.11 9.68
N ALA A 201 -14.00 -18.37 9.22
CA ALA A 201 -13.82 -18.68 7.81
C ALA A 201 -14.86 -17.94 6.96
N VAL A 202 -14.40 -17.27 5.92
CA VAL A 202 -15.24 -16.55 4.96
C VAL A 202 -15.60 -17.45 3.78
N PRO A 203 -16.69 -17.16 3.04
CA PRO A 203 -17.04 -17.89 1.83
C PRO A 203 -15.90 -17.89 0.79
N GLU A 204 -15.87 -18.93 -0.04
CA GLU A 204 -14.95 -18.99 -1.18
C GLU A 204 -15.20 -17.80 -2.12
N ASN A 205 -14.13 -17.17 -2.60
CA ASN A 205 -14.15 -15.95 -3.43
C ASN A 205 -14.69 -14.68 -2.74
N GLN A 206 -14.80 -14.67 -1.42
CA GLN A 206 -15.07 -13.45 -0.68
C GLN A 206 -13.93 -12.44 -0.90
N THR A 207 -14.25 -11.17 -1.23
CA THR A 207 -13.25 -10.13 -1.55
C THR A 207 -13.16 -9.02 -0.51
N TYR A 208 -13.87 -9.18 0.60
CA TYR A 208 -13.90 -8.22 1.70
C TYR A 208 -14.17 -8.92 3.02
N ILE A 209 -13.76 -8.29 4.11
CA ILE A 209 -14.11 -8.69 5.47
C ILE A 209 -15.14 -7.73 6.07
N LEU A 210 -15.82 -8.20 7.12
CA LEU A 210 -16.74 -7.40 7.93
C LEU A 210 -16.22 -7.31 9.37
N LEU A 211 -16.10 -6.09 9.90
CA LEU A 211 -15.66 -5.83 11.27
C LEU A 211 -16.73 -5.04 12.03
N PRO A 212 -17.25 -5.54 13.15
CA PRO A 212 -18.26 -4.83 13.94
C PRO A 212 -17.63 -3.68 14.74
N LEU A 213 -18.38 -2.59 14.96
CA LEU A 213 -17.95 -1.47 15.82
C LEU A 213 -18.32 -1.70 17.29
N GLU A 214 -17.85 -2.82 17.85
CA GLU A 214 -18.01 -3.20 19.26
C GLU A 214 -16.83 -2.79 20.15
#